data_AF-A0A1S2ICZ1-F1
#
_entry.id   AF-A0A1S2ICZ1-F1
#
_cell.length_a   1.000
_cell.length_b   1.000
_cell.length_c   1.000
_cell.angle_alpha   90.00
_cell.angle_beta   90.00
_cell.angle_gamma   90.00
#
_symmetry.space_group_name_H-M   'P 1'
#
loop_
_entity.id
_entity.type
_entity.pdbx_description
1 polymer ?
#
loop_
_entity_poly.entity_id
_entity_poly.type
_entity_poly.pdbx_seq_one_letter_code
_entity_poly.pdbx_strand_id
1 'polypeptide(L)'
;MIVAAIVLGPLIIGVGLFVVAPTALIRYDETHQTDVTCTVTSAEGGVRSSVSRIGAGSSRAQVEIRTDDCGVLLLQEGVTEDNSAEIAARLTPGGHYVFTIGEGSWSARGAFELFGKSPLVYGYAPATQG
;
A
#
# COMPACT_ATOMS: atom_id res chain seq x y z
N MET A 1 17.65 8.16 -36.69
CA MET A 1 16.97 9.11 -35.76
C MET A 1 15.53 8.68 -35.48
N ILE A 2 14.65 8.55 -36.48
CA ILE A 2 13.23 8.22 -36.28
C ILE A 2 13.02 6.81 -35.68
N VAL A 3 13.71 5.77 -36.20
CA VAL A 3 13.61 4.39 -35.69
C VAL A 3 14.08 4.29 -34.23
N ALA A 4 15.15 5.01 -33.87
CA ALA A 4 15.65 5.07 -32.50
C ALA A 4 14.62 5.72 -31.56
N ALA A 5 13.95 6.80 -31.97
CA ALA A 5 12.90 7.43 -31.18
C ALA A 5 11.65 6.54 -31.00
N ILE A 6 11.30 5.74 -32.02
CA ILE A 6 10.15 4.82 -31.97
C ILE A 6 10.41 3.63 -31.04
N VAL A 7 11.67 3.19 -30.89
CA VAL A 7 12.03 2.07 -30.00
C VAL A 7 12.41 2.55 -28.59
N LEU A 8 13.24 3.59 -28.49
CA LEU A 8 13.69 4.13 -27.20
C LEU A 8 12.60 4.92 -26.50
N GLY A 9 11.71 5.61 -27.24
CA GLY A 9 10.62 6.38 -26.65
C GLY A 9 9.71 5.53 -25.75
N PRO A 10 9.08 4.46 -26.26
CA PRO A 10 8.26 3.55 -25.47
C PRO A 10 9.04 2.85 -24.36
N LEU A 11 10.31 2.49 -24.59
CA LEU A 11 11.16 1.89 -23.56
C LEU A 11 11.40 2.85 -22.39
N ILE A 12 11.75 4.10 -22.66
CA ILE A 12 11.97 5.13 -21.64
C ILE A 12 10.67 5.41 -20.89
N ILE A 13 9.54 5.53 -21.59
CA ILE A 13 8.22 5.72 -20.97
C ILE A 13 7.88 4.53 -20.08
N GLY A 14 8.10 3.30 -20.57
CA GLY A 14 7.87 2.08 -19.81
C GLY A 14 8.71 2.01 -18.54
N VAL A 15 10.02 2.24 -18.64
CA VAL A 15 10.90 2.27 -17.46
C VAL A 15 10.51 3.40 -16.50
N GLY A 16 10.18 4.57 -17.03
CA GLY A 16 9.72 5.72 -16.24
C GLY A 16 8.45 5.39 -15.43
N LEU A 17 7.43 4.83 -16.07
CA LEU A 17 6.13 4.56 -15.45
C LEU A 17 6.12 3.32 -14.56
N PHE A 18 6.85 2.26 -14.93
CA PHE A 18 6.77 0.96 -14.22
C PHE A 18 7.91 0.71 -13.24
N VAL A 19 8.99 1.51 -13.29
CA VAL A 19 10.15 1.34 -12.40
C VAL A 19 10.42 2.63 -11.63
N VAL A 20 10.68 3.73 -12.33
CA VAL A 20 11.12 4.98 -11.68
C VAL A 20 10.00 5.60 -10.85
N ALA A 21 8.80 5.75 -11.40
CA ALA A 21 7.67 6.38 -10.71
C ALA A 21 7.25 5.61 -9.44
N PRO A 22 7.06 4.26 -9.46
CA PRO A 22 6.77 3.51 -8.24
C PRO A 22 7.86 3.62 -7.19
N THR A 23 9.15 3.54 -7.57
CA THR A 23 10.25 3.66 -6.61
C THR A 23 10.33 5.06 -6.00
N ALA A 24 10.18 6.11 -6.83
CA ALA A 24 10.18 7.49 -6.35
C ALA A 24 9.01 7.74 -5.38
N LEU A 25 7.83 7.18 -5.67
CA LEU A 25 6.66 7.28 -4.80
C LEU A 25 6.89 6.58 -3.46
N ILE A 26 7.42 5.36 -3.45
CA ILE A 26 7.73 4.64 -2.19
C ILE A 26 8.71 5.44 -1.33
N ARG A 27 9.74 6.03 -1.95
CA ARG A 27 10.72 6.88 -1.23
C ARG A 27 10.12 8.17 -0.71
N TYR A 28 9.22 8.78 -1.47
CA TYR A 28 8.47 9.94 -1.03
C TYR A 28 7.62 9.58 0.19
N ASP A 29 6.85 8.49 0.12
CA ASP A 29 5.98 8.00 1.19
C ASP A 29 6.73 7.59 2.46
N GLU A 30 7.95 7.04 2.34
CA GLU A 30 8.82 6.76 3.50
C GLU A 30 9.13 8.02 4.31
N THR A 31 9.24 9.18 3.66
CA THR A 31 9.58 10.47 4.29
C THR A 31 8.39 11.39 4.53
N HIS A 32 7.26 11.12 3.87
CA HIS A 32 6.03 11.90 3.96
C HIS A 32 4.90 10.94 4.32
N GLN A 33 4.62 10.85 5.62
CA GLN A 33 3.58 10.01 6.17
C GLN A 33 2.49 10.88 6.77
N THR A 34 1.25 10.42 6.68
CA THR A 34 0.06 11.06 7.22
C THR A 34 -0.77 10.06 8.02
N ASP A 35 -1.42 10.54 9.07
CA ASP A 35 -2.27 9.72 9.92
C ASP A 35 -3.74 9.86 9.50
N VAL A 36 -4.39 8.72 9.29
CA VAL A 36 -5.81 8.65 8.92
C VAL A 36 -6.56 7.76 9.90
N THR A 37 -7.72 8.22 10.35
CA THR A 37 -8.59 7.42 11.21
C THR A 37 -9.59 6.66 10.36
N CYS A 38 -9.65 5.34 10.51
CA CYS A 38 -10.51 4.48 9.71
C CYS A 38 -11.19 3.43 10.58
N THR A 39 -12.41 3.05 10.20
CA THR A 39 -13.14 1.97 10.85
C THR A 39 -12.80 0.64 10.19
N VAL A 40 -12.20 -0.29 10.93
CA VAL A 40 -11.83 -1.61 10.40
C VAL A 40 -13.08 -2.47 10.26
N THR A 41 -13.27 -3.09 9.09
CA THR A 41 -14.36 -4.05 8.84
C THR A 41 -13.86 -5.50 8.81
N SER A 42 -12.64 -5.73 8.33
CA SER A 42 -11.97 -7.04 8.39
C SER A 42 -10.46 -6.88 8.27
N ALA A 43 -9.69 -7.77 8.87
CA ALA A 43 -8.25 -7.87 8.64
C ALA A 43 -7.87 -9.33 8.37
N GLU A 44 -7.06 -9.56 7.32
CA GLU A 44 -6.61 -10.88 6.90
C GLU A 44 -5.09 -10.89 6.73
N GLY A 45 -4.41 -11.74 7.51
CA GLY A 45 -2.98 -12.00 7.36
C GLY A 45 -2.71 -13.06 6.30
N GLY A 46 -1.68 -12.88 5.49
CA GLY A 46 -1.22 -13.93 4.58
C GLY A 46 -0.07 -13.52 3.69
N VAL A 47 0.44 -14.50 2.94
CA VAL A 47 1.47 -14.29 1.93
C VAL A 47 0.80 -14.03 0.59
N ARG A 48 1.08 -12.88 -0.01
CA ARG A 48 0.58 -12.55 -1.35
C ARG A 48 1.73 -12.17 -2.26
N SER A 49 1.59 -12.51 -3.53
CA SER A 49 2.54 -12.08 -4.56
C SER A 49 2.38 -10.58 -4.79
N SER A 50 3.41 -9.79 -4.43
CA SER A 50 3.41 -8.32 -4.54
C SER A 50 3.40 -7.80 -5.99
N VAL A 51 3.45 -8.71 -6.97
CA VAL A 51 3.42 -8.41 -8.42
C VAL A 51 2.23 -7.51 -8.76
N SER A 52 1.07 -7.76 -8.15
CA SER A 52 -0.17 -7.07 -8.55
C SER A 52 -0.38 -5.73 -7.83
N ARG A 53 0.14 -5.53 -6.62
CA ARG A 53 -0.31 -4.39 -5.79
C ARG A 53 0.71 -3.29 -5.51
N ILE A 54 2.03 -3.49 -5.60
CA ILE A 54 3.02 -2.41 -5.36
C ILE A 54 4.25 -2.41 -6.30
N GLY A 55 4.50 -3.48 -7.05
CA GLY A 55 5.62 -3.53 -8.00
C GLY A 55 6.88 -4.20 -7.42
N ALA A 56 7.70 -4.73 -8.33
CA ALA A 56 8.78 -5.70 -8.14
C ALA A 56 8.34 -6.99 -7.41
N GLY A 57 7.99 -8.01 -8.20
CA GLY A 57 7.47 -9.29 -7.74
C GLY A 57 8.33 -9.96 -6.67
N SER A 58 7.83 -9.94 -5.44
CA SER A 58 8.28 -10.80 -4.35
C SER A 58 7.05 -11.22 -3.55
N SER A 59 6.97 -12.49 -3.17
CA SER A 59 5.97 -12.94 -2.20
C SER A 59 6.36 -12.33 -0.85
N ARG A 60 5.48 -11.53 -0.26
CA ARG A 60 5.70 -10.94 1.06
C ARG A 60 4.52 -11.27 1.96
N ALA A 61 4.82 -11.46 3.24
CA ALA A 61 3.80 -11.52 4.26
C ALA A 61 3.20 -10.12 4.43
N GLN A 62 1.88 -10.06 4.54
CA GLN A 62 1.14 -8.82 4.63
C GLN A 62 -0.18 -9.03 5.38
N VAL A 63 -0.74 -7.94 5.90
CA VAL A 63 -2.11 -7.91 6.41
C VAL A 63 -2.94 -6.99 5.51
N GLU A 64 -3.97 -7.56 4.90
CA GLU A 64 -4.97 -6.80 4.14
C GLU A 64 -6.03 -6.31 5.12
N ILE A 65 -6.19 -5.00 5.23
CA ILE A 65 -7.10 -4.34 6.17
C ILE A 65 -8.20 -3.70 5.33
N ARG A 66 -9.43 -4.18 5.49
CA ARG A 66 -10.60 -3.55 4.88
C ARG A 66 -11.19 -2.58 5.88
N THR A 67 -11.55 -1.41 5.39
CA THR A 67 -12.15 -0.34 6.18
C THR A 67 -13.40 0.18 5.48
N ASP A 68 -14.31 0.77 6.25
CA ASP A 68 -15.53 1.38 5.70
C ASP A 68 -15.21 2.72 5.02
N ASP A 69 -14.37 3.53 5.67
CA ASP A 69 -14.15 4.94 5.31
C ASP A 69 -12.93 5.17 4.40
N CYS A 70 -11.93 4.29 4.48
CA CYS A 70 -10.61 4.49 3.87
C CYS A 70 -10.27 3.49 2.75
N GLY A 71 -11.17 2.55 2.46
CA GLY A 71 -10.95 1.49 1.48
C GLY A 71 -10.06 0.36 2.02
N VAL A 72 -9.30 -0.27 1.12
CA VAL A 72 -8.41 -1.39 1.47
C VAL A 72 -6.98 -0.89 1.68
N LEU A 73 -6.42 -1.17 2.85
CA LEU A 73 -5.07 -0.81 3.26
C LEU A 73 -4.18 -2.06 3.35
N LEU A 74 -2.87 -1.90 3.11
CA LEU A 74 -1.90 -3.00 3.19
C LEU A 74 -0.81 -2.71 4.22
N LEU A 75 -0.74 -3.52 5.27
CA LEU A 75 0.36 -3.50 6.22
C LEU A 75 1.40 -4.55 5.81
N GLN A 76 2.63 -4.12 5.56
CA GLN A 76 3.76 -4.99 5.23
C GLN A 76 4.92 -4.84 6.20
N GLU A 77 5.12 -3.64 6.74
CA GLU A 77 6.20 -3.38 7.67
C GLU A 77 6.00 -4.16 8.98
N GLY A 78 7.04 -4.88 9.40
CA GLY A 78 6.98 -5.74 10.59
C GLY A 78 6.14 -7.01 10.45
N VAL A 79 5.56 -7.30 9.28
CA VAL A 79 4.74 -8.50 9.04
C VAL A 79 5.60 -9.65 8.51
N THR A 80 5.49 -10.80 9.14
CA THR A 80 6.09 -12.08 8.75
C THR A 80 4.99 -13.13 8.52
N GLU A 81 5.32 -14.26 7.89
CA GLU A 81 4.34 -15.33 7.70
C GLU A 81 3.77 -15.81 9.04
N ASP A 82 4.64 -15.92 10.05
CA ASP A 82 4.32 -16.40 11.39
C ASP A 82 3.43 -15.43 12.19
N ASN A 83 3.64 -14.11 12.05
CA ASN A 83 2.93 -13.11 12.87
C ASN A 83 1.73 -12.47 12.16
N SER A 84 1.55 -12.70 10.85
CA SER A 84 0.52 -12.03 10.05
C SER A 84 -0.90 -12.27 10.57
N ALA A 85 -1.20 -13.51 10.98
CA ALA A 85 -2.50 -13.86 11.56
C ALA A 85 -2.72 -13.21 12.93
N GLU A 86 -1.67 -13.11 13.75
CA GLU A 86 -1.74 -12.43 15.06
C GLU A 86 -1.97 -10.93 14.90
N ILE A 87 -1.23 -10.29 13.99
CA ILE A 87 -1.41 -8.86 13.66
C ILE A 87 -2.83 -8.61 13.16
N ALA A 88 -3.35 -9.45 12.26
CA ALA A 88 -4.71 -9.35 11.77
C ALA A 88 -5.75 -9.49 12.90
N ALA A 89 -5.54 -10.42 13.84
CA ALA A 89 -6.45 -10.61 14.96
C ALA A 89 -6.49 -9.41 15.94
N ARG A 90 -5.43 -8.59 15.99
CA ARG A 90 -5.41 -7.33 16.77
C ARG A 90 -6.29 -6.23 16.18
N LEU A 91 -6.59 -6.29 14.89
CA LEU A 91 -7.43 -5.34 14.18
C LEU A 91 -8.88 -5.81 14.23
N THR A 92 -9.59 -5.41 15.28
CA THR A 92 -10.94 -5.89 15.55
C THR A 92 -11.94 -5.23 14.60
N PRO A 93 -12.83 -6.00 13.95
CA PRO A 93 -13.95 -5.45 13.19
C PRO A 93 -14.80 -4.50 14.04
N GLY A 94 -15.18 -3.35 13.47
CA GLY A 94 -15.86 -2.25 14.15
C GLY A 94 -14.95 -1.35 14.99
N GLY A 95 -13.66 -1.66 15.11
CA GLY A 95 -12.70 -0.83 15.82
C GLY A 95 -12.24 0.38 15.01
N HIS A 96 -12.04 1.50 15.69
CA HIS A 96 -11.44 2.70 15.11
C HIS A 96 -9.94 2.69 15.35
N TYR A 97 -9.17 2.84 14.27
CA TYR A 97 -7.72 2.84 14.31
C TYR A 97 -7.17 4.05 13.55
N VAL A 98 -6.09 4.61 14.07
CA VAL A 98 -5.26 5.58 13.37
C VAL A 98 -4.21 4.78 12.61
N PHE A 99 -4.19 4.93 11.28
CA PHE A 99 -3.22 4.32 10.39
C PHE A 99 -2.27 5.38 9.86
N THR A 100 -0.97 5.09 9.96
CA THR A 100 0.08 5.91 9.37
C THR A 100 0.35 5.42 7.95
N ILE A 101 0.10 6.27 6.96
CA ILE A 101 0.09 5.95 5.52
C ILE A 101 0.97 6.93 4.76
N GLY A 102 1.58 6.50 3.66
CA GLY A 102 2.31 7.39 2.76
C GLY A 102 1.41 8.47 2.13
N GLU A 103 1.80 9.74 2.23
CA GLU A 103 1.01 10.88 1.76
C GLU A 103 0.79 10.86 0.23
N GLY A 104 1.82 10.48 -0.52
CA GLY A 104 1.74 10.38 -1.98
C GLY A 104 0.76 9.29 -2.41
N SER A 105 0.89 8.08 -1.84
CA SER A 105 -0.06 7.00 -2.12
C SER A 105 -1.49 7.30 -1.65
N TRP A 106 -1.63 8.00 -0.53
CA TRP A 106 -2.94 8.40 -0.01
C TRP A 106 -3.62 9.45 -0.90
N SER A 107 -2.88 10.47 -1.33
CA SER A 107 -3.41 11.51 -2.22
C SER A 107 -3.86 10.96 -3.58
N ALA A 108 -3.17 9.92 -4.09
CA ALA A 108 -3.47 9.24 -5.33
C ALA A 108 -4.46 8.05 -5.18
N ARG A 109 -5.03 7.82 -3.99
CA ARG A 109 -5.81 6.62 -3.68
C ARG A 109 -6.96 6.35 -4.64
N GLY A 110 -7.70 7.38 -5.06
CA GLY A 110 -8.82 7.18 -5.99
C GLY A 110 -8.39 6.69 -7.37
N ALA A 111 -7.21 7.12 -7.86
CA ALA A 111 -6.64 6.58 -9.09
C ALA A 111 -6.11 5.15 -8.86
N PHE A 112 -5.49 4.89 -7.71
CA PHE A 112 -4.93 3.60 -7.36
C PHE A 112 -5.98 2.52 -7.16
N GLU A 113 -7.11 2.85 -6.53
CA GLU A 113 -8.27 1.95 -6.38
C GLU A 113 -8.79 1.48 -7.75
N LEU A 114 -8.86 2.37 -8.75
CA LEU A 114 -9.24 2.01 -10.12
C LEU A 114 -8.31 0.95 -10.75
N PHE A 115 -7.03 0.97 -10.37
CA PHE A 115 -6.01 0.02 -10.82
C PHE A 115 -5.75 -1.12 -9.81
N GLY A 116 -6.58 -1.27 -8.77
CA GLY A 116 -6.45 -2.32 -7.75
C GLY A 116 -5.21 -2.19 -6.86
N LYS A 117 -4.68 -0.98 -6.70
CA LYS A 117 -3.54 -0.64 -5.85
C LYS A 117 -4.04 -0.12 -4.50
N SER A 118 -3.46 -0.63 -3.43
CA SER A 118 -3.80 -0.23 -2.05
C SER A 118 -2.62 0.49 -1.41
N PRO A 119 -2.85 1.57 -0.66
CA PRO A 119 -1.78 2.29 0.02
C PRO A 119 -1.11 1.43 1.10
N LEU A 120 0.18 1.70 1.33
CA LEU A 120 0.97 1.07 2.39
C LEU A 120 0.69 1.71 3.73
N VAL A 121 0.53 0.85 4.74
CA VAL A 121 0.49 1.22 6.14
C VAL A 121 1.88 0.99 6.73
N TYR A 122 2.44 2.02 7.35
CA TYR A 122 3.70 1.99 8.09
C TYR A 122 3.48 1.73 9.59
N GLY A 123 2.30 2.13 10.11
CA GLY A 123 1.96 1.95 11.51
C GLY A 123 0.47 1.99 11.76
N TYR A 124 0.04 1.47 12.91
CA TYR A 124 -1.33 1.60 13.38
C TYR A 124 -1.38 1.71 14.91
N ALA A 125 -2.35 2.47 15.40
CA ALA A 125 -2.67 2.58 16.82
C ALA A 125 -4.20 2.61 17.02
N PRO A 126 -4.73 2.10 18.15
CA PRO A 126 -6.13 2.31 18.49
C PRO A 126 -6.44 3.81 18.52
N ALA A 127 -7.53 4.24 17.89
CA ALA A 127 -7.99 5.60 18.05
C ALA A 127 -8.41 5.79 19.51
N THR A 128 -7.74 6.69 20.22
CA THR A 128 -8.17 7.05 21.58
C THR A 128 -9.54 7.71 21.47
N GLN A 129 -10.56 7.06 22.03
CA GLN A 129 -11.86 7.70 22.24
C GLN A 129 -11.63 8.83 23.24
N GLY A 130 -11.70 10.08 22.77
CA GLY A 130 -11.81 11.25 23.63
C GLY A 130 -13.12 11.26 24.40
#